data_AF-A0A954VSW2-F1
#
_entry.id   AF-A0A954VSW2-F1
#
_cell.length_a   1.000
_cell.length_b   1.000
_cell.length_c   1.000
_cell.angle_alpha   90.00
_cell.angle_beta   90.00
_cell.angle_gamma   90.00
#
_symmetry.space_group_name_H-M   'P 1'
#
loop_
_entity.id
_entity.type
_entity.pdbx_description
1 polymer ?
#
loop_
_entity_poly.entity_id
_entity_poly.type
_entity_poly.pdbx_seq_one_letter_code
_entity_poly.pdbx_strand_id
1 'polypeptide(L)'
;MSAEFVVGIDLGTTNSVVAYCRLDAETPDVKLLNIPQLVAADAVEGRPSLPSFLYLAREHEAAAFASALPWNSEPGFVIGEFARQQAAEHPERTIAAAKSWLAHASVDRRAKILPWQAPDEVAKISPVEATRRYLQHLVAAWNDAFSESPLDQQMVVLTVPASFDASARELTREAALEAGLPANLVLLEEPQAAVYAWLADEGDGWRKHVNVSDRVLVCDVGGGTTDLSMIGVADDDGDLSLQRIAVGRHLLVGGDNMDLALAHFVAAKFGEQGVQLNPWDSVSLWHSCRTAKESLLAEDGKDSHKISILGRGRSVIGGTKSLEVERTEVAALLTDGFFPLCEATDRPLRQRQSGFQQMGLPYETDTAVTKHVAAFVHDHQPADQPDQAPTHVLFNGGVFRSEALRNRMLAAFANWFPTPLVDLRSELTERNASLDQAVACGAAFYGWSKHSGAIRIRGGTARSYYIGVETAGLAIPGAPRPLKALCVVPFGMEEGTQTDVPSQEIGVVLGEPATFRFFSSSVRKEDQPGQTLSQWTEDELSETDSMEAELPAGA
;
A
#
# COMPACT_ATOMS: atom_id res chain seq x y z
N MET A 1 -7.83 28.60 13.37
CA MET A 1 -6.84 28.45 14.44
C MET A 1 -5.57 27.88 13.82
N SER A 2 -4.40 28.08 14.44
CA SER A 2 -3.17 27.39 14.00
C SER A 2 -3.27 25.91 14.39
N ALA A 3 -2.82 25.00 13.53
CA ALA A 3 -2.75 23.58 13.86
C ALA A 3 -1.94 23.34 15.13
N GLU A 4 -2.43 22.46 16.01
CA GLU A 4 -1.77 22.09 17.27
C GLU A 4 -1.00 20.77 17.12
N PHE A 5 -1.50 19.89 16.26
CA PHE A 5 -0.95 18.56 16.02
C PHE A 5 -0.53 18.38 14.56
N VAL A 6 0.47 17.51 14.40
CA VAL A 6 0.66 16.78 13.15
C VAL A 6 0.03 15.41 13.32
N VAL A 7 -0.78 14.99 12.35
CA VAL A 7 -1.45 13.70 12.33
C VAL A 7 -1.00 12.93 11.10
N GLY A 8 -0.28 11.83 11.32
CA GLY A 8 0.10 10.86 10.30
C GLY A 8 -0.91 9.74 10.20
N ILE A 9 -1.48 9.53 9.02
CA ILE A 9 -2.48 8.49 8.76
C ILE A 9 -1.89 7.50 7.77
N ASP A 10 -1.67 6.27 8.24
CA ASP A 10 -1.44 5.14 7.36
C ASP A 10 -2.78 4.53 6.95
N LEU A 11 -3.14 4.67 5.67
CA LEU A 11 -4.34 4.06 5.09
C LEU A 11 -3.94 2.74 4.43
N GLY A 12 -3.64 1.67 5.15
CA GLY A 12 -3.17 0.44 4.53
C GLY A 12 -4.26 -0.39 3.85
N THR A 13 -3.86 -1.30 2.95
CA THR A 13 -4.74 -2.23 2.24
C THR A 13 -5.52 -3.15 3.19
N THR A 14 -4.87 -3.58 4.28
CA THR A 14 -5.43 -4.51 5.27
C THR A 14 -5.76 -3.81 6.59
N ASN A 15 -4.91 -2.87 7.01
CA ASN A 15 -5.01 -2.18 8.30
C ASN A 15 -4.67 -0.71 8.11
N SER A 16 -5.35 0.16 8.84
CA SER A 16 -5.05 1.59 8.93
C SER A 16 -4.60 1.95 10.35
N VAL A 17 -3.72 2.94 10.46
CA VAL A 17 -3.15 3.42 11.73
C VAL A 17 -3.11 4.95 11.73
N VAL A 18 -3.37 5.56 12.89
CA VAL A 18 -3.25 7.01 13.07
C VAL A 18 -2.22 7.28 14.16
N ALA A 19 -1.20 8.06 13.82
CA ALA A 19 -0.20 8.55 14.74
C ALA A 19 -0.23 10.09 14.80
N TYR A 20 0.21 10.67 15.89
CA TYR A 20 0.23 12.12 16.05
C TYR A 20 1.31 12.57 17.02
N CYS A 21 1.75 13.82 16.87
CA CYS A 21 2.59 14.51 17.83
C CYS A 21 2.22 15.99 17.86
N ARG A 22 2.66 16.70 18.92
CA ARG A 22 2.46 18.14 19.02
C ARG A 22 3.36 18.86 18.00
N LEU A 23 2.78 19.82 17.29
CA LEU A 23 3.48 20.60 16.27
C LEU A 23 4.56 21.51 16.89
N ASP A 24 4.35 21.97 18.13
CA ASP A 24 5.24 22.88 18.87
C ASP A 24 6.31 22.18 19.72
N ALA A 25 6.36 20.85 19.69
CA ALA A 25 7.34 20.10 20.48
C ALA A 25 8.77 20.26 19.93
N GLU A 26 9.75 20.49 20.81
CA GLU A 26 11.18 20.55 20.45
C GLU A 26 11.71 19.18 19.97
N THR A 27 11.17 18.10 20.55
CA THR A 27 11.42 16.72 20.12
C THR A 27 10.07 16.02 19.95
N PRO A 28 9.82 15.34 18.83
CA PRO A 28 8.52 14.75 18.55
C PRO A 28 8.30 13.51 19.42
N ASP A 29 7.32 13.58 20.32
CA ASP A 29 6.76 12.44 21.03
C ASP A 29 5.59 11.88 20.22
N VAL A 30 5.88 10.94 19.32
CA VAL A 30 4.90 10.35 18.40
C VAL A 30 4.05 9.30 19.14
N LYS A 31 2.74 9.53 19.16
CA LYS A 31 1.75 8.68 19.83
C LYS A 31 0.80 8.06 18.84
N LEU A 32 0.27 6.89 19.16
CA LEU A 32 -0.78 6.26 18.40
C LEU A 32 -2.15 6.66 18.94
N LEU A 33 -3.09 6.91 18.04
CA LEU A 33 -4.49 7.05 18.39
C LEU A 33 -5.05 5.66 18.69
N ASN A 34 -5.73 5.52 19.83
CA ASN A 34 -6.49 4.32 20.12
C ASN A 34 -7.87 4.44 19.45
N ILE A 35 -8.10 3.71 18.36
CA ILE A 35 -9.27 3.86 17.48
C ILE A 35 -10.42 2.99 17.99
N PRO A 36 -11.52 3.56 18.52
CA PRO A 36 -12.67 2.78 18.97
C PRO A 36 -13.36 2.11 17.79
N GLN A 37 -13.66 0.82 17.94
CA GLN A 37 -14.30 0.02 16.91
C GLN A 37 -15.05 -1.15 17.55
N LEU A 38 -16.08 -1.65 16.85
CA LEU A 38 -16.73 -2.89 17.24
C LEU A 38 -15.73 -4.05 17.09
N VAL A 39 -15.57 -4.83 18.15
CA VAL A 39 -14.76 -6.07 18.17
C VAL A 39 -15.63 -7.33 18.33
N ALA A 40 -16.88 -7.14 18.76
CA ALA A 40 -17.97 -8.09 18.77
C ALA A 40 -19.29 -7.32 18.57
N ALA A 41 -20.42 -8.01 18.41
CA ALA A 41 -21.71 -7.39 18.08
C ALA A 41 -22.19 -6.33 19.12
N ASP A 42 -21.78 -6.47 20.37
CA ASP A 42 -22.15 -5.63 21.51
C ASP A 42 -20.93 -5.07 22.28
N ALA A 43 -19.72 -5.20 21.72
CA ALA A 43 -18.49 -4.78 22.37
C ALA A 43 -17.68 -3.81 21.50
N VAL A 44 -17.39 -2.65 22.07
CA VAL A 44 -16.49 -1.64 21.49
C VAL A 44 -15.20 -1.60 22.29
N GLU A 45 -14.08 -1.68 21.59
CA GLU A 45 -12.75 -1.50 22.18
C GLU A 45 -11.95 -0.52 21.32
N GLY A 46 -11.10 0.28 21.96
CA GLY A 46 -10.06 1.02 21.26
C GLY A 46 -8.89 0.12 20.91
N ARG A 47 -8.42 0.17 19.66
CA ARG A 47 -7.20 -0.51 19.22
C ARG A 47 -6.26 0.45 18.48
N PRO A 48 -4.93 0.24 18.52
CA PRO A 48 -3.96 1.10 17.82
C PRO A 48 -4.02 0.94 16.28
N SER A 49 -4.86 0.05 15.77
CA SER A 49 -5.06 -0.16 14.34
C SER A 49 -6.53 -0.47 14.06
N LEU A 50 -7.00 0.01 12.91
CA LEU A 50 -8.32 -0.25 12.37
C LEU A 50 -8.19 -1.13 11.12
N PRO A 51 -8.68 -2.38 11.12
CA PRO A 51 -8.74 -3.16 9.90
C PRO A 51 -9.54 -2.44 8.80
N SER A 52 -8.96 -2.36 7.60
CA SER A 52 -9.55 -1.71 6.41
C SER A 52 -10.61 -2.61 5.76
N PHE A 53 -11.60 -3.02 6.56
CA PHE A 53 -12.71 -3.88 6.19
C PHE A 53 -14.04 -3.15 6.44
N LEU A 54 -14.98 -3.27 5.51
CA LEU A 54 -16.34 -2.73 5.64
C LEU A 54 -17.35 -3.86 5.44
N TYR A 55 -18.15 -4.16 6.47
CA TYR A 55 -19.24 -5.11 6.38
C TYR A 55 -20.57 -4.37 6.19
N LEU A 56 -21.29 -4.73 5.12
CA LEU A 56 -22.60 -4.17 4.78
C LEU A 56 -23.69 -4.87 5.60
N ALA A 57 -24.32 -4.11 6.49
CA ALA A 57 -25.30 -4.63 7.44
C ALA A 57 -26.51 -5.24 6.73
N ARG A 58 -27.06 -6.32 7.29
CA ARG A 58 -28.42 -6.76 6.96
C ARG A 58 -29.44 -5.84 7.61
N GLU A 59 -30.67 -5.84 7.11
CA GLU A 59 -31.74 -4.97 7.59
C GLU A 59 -31.96 -5.06 9.12
N HIS A 60 -31.86 -6.26 9.70
CA HIS A 60 -32.02 -6.46 11.14
C HIS A 60 -30.78 -6.08 11.99
N GLU A 61 -29.60 -5.96 11.36
CA GLU A 61 -28.35 -5.58 12.04
C GLU A 61 -28.17 -4.06 12.06
N ALA A 62 -28.82 -3.37 11.10
CA ALA A 62 -28.59 -1.97 10.80
C ALA A 62 -28.81 -1.04 12.02
N ALA A 63 -29.88 -1.29 12.77
CA ALA A 63 -30.19 -0.53 13.98
C ALA A 63 -29.12 -0.70 15.09
N ALA A 64 -28.56 -1.91 15.23
CA ALA A 64 -27.54 -2.18 16.25
C ALA A 64 -26.24 -1.43 15.93
N PHE A 65 -25.81 -1.43 14.66
CA PHE A 65 -24.59 -0.75 14.23
C PHE A 65 -24.70 0.78 14.32
N ALA A 66 -25.87 1.35 14.07
CA ALA A 66 -26.10 2.78 14.26
C ALA A 66 -25.88 3.23 15.71
N SER A 67 -26.23 2.39 16.69
CA SER A 67 -26.05 2.73 18.10
C SER A 67 -24.69 2.36 18.69
N ALA A 68 -23.81 1.71 17.92
CA ALA A 68 -22.60 1.10 18.45
C ALA A 68 -21.52 2.11 18.83
N LEU A 69 -21.33 3.16 18.03
CA LEU A 69 -20.34 4.21 18.27
C LEU A 69 -21.05 5.56 18.31
N PRO A 70 -20.56 6.54 19.10
CA PRO A 70 -21.27 7.80 19.31
C PRO A 70 -21.40 8.66 18.04
N TRP A 71 -20.58 8.40 17.02
CA TRP A 71 -20.60 9.07 15.71
C TRP A 71 -21.24 8.24 14.59
N ASN A 72 -21.68 7.02 14.84
CA ASN A 72 -22.37 6.21 13.82
C ASN A 72 -23.76 6.79 13.57
N SER A 73 -23.88 7.60 12.53
CA SER A 73 -25.17 8.16 12.09
C SER A 73 -25.81 7.35 10.96
N GLU A 74 -25.06 6.45 10.33
CA GLU A 74 -25.54 5.61 9.23
C GLU A 74 -25.68 4.14 9.67
N PRO A 75 -26.89 3.56 9.60
CA PRO A 75 -27.15 2.19 10.04
C PRO A 75 -26.63 1.12 9.07
N GLY A 76 -26.08 1.50 7.90
CA GLY A 76 -25.89 0.58 6.78
C GLY A 76 -24.64 -0.32 6.83
N PHE A 77 -23.67 -0.04 7.70
CA PHE A 77 -22.38 -0.74 7.68
C PHE A 77 -21.63 -0.65 9.02
N VAL A 78 -20.57 -1.43 9.12
CA VAL A 78 -19.57 -1.38 10.20
C VAL A 78 -18.17 -1.51 9.61
N ILE A 79 -17.19 -0.88 10.24
CA ILE A 79 -15.78 -0.85 9.83
C ILE A 79 -14.91 -1.39 10.95
N GLY A 80 -13.78 -2.02 10.60
CA GLY A 80 -12.77 -2.43 11.55
C GLY A 80 -12.82 -3.91 11.90
N GLU A 81 -12.47 -4.24 13.14
CA GLU A 81 -12.27 -5.60 13.61
C GLU A 81 -13.50 -6.49 13.44
N PHE A 82 -14.68 -6.01 13.81
CA PHE A 82 -15.91 -6.78 13.61
C PHE A 82 -16.20 -7.03 12.12
N ALA A 83 -16.00 -6.04 11.25
CA ALA A 83 -16.13 -6.24 9.80
C ALA A 83 -15.14 -7.28 9.27
N ARG A 84 -13.90 -7.28 9.77
CA ARG A 84 -12.89 -8.30 9.45
C ARG A 84 -13.31 -9.70 9.89
N GLN A 85 -13.97 -9.83 11.05
CA GLN A 85 -14.53 -11.11 11.51
C GLN A 85 -15.69 -11.57 10.61
N GLN A 86 -16.57 -10.64 10.21
CA GLN A 86 -17.68 -10.95 9.31
C GLN A 86 -17.21 -11.38 7.92
N ALA A 87 -16.03 -10.96 7.46
CA ALA A 87 -15.46 -11.42 6.19
C ALA A 87 -15.35 -12.96 6.12
N ALA A 88 -15.19 -13.64 7.26
CA ALA A 88 -15.10 -15.09 7.33
C ALA A 88 -16.44 -15.79 7.07
N GLU A 89 -17.53 -15.17 7.52
CA GLU A 89 -18.88 -15.75 7.48
C GLU A 89 -19.72 -15.22 6.32
N HIS A 90 -19.49 -13.97 5.93
CA HIS A 90 -20.26 -13.19 4.98
C HIS A 90 -19.33 -12.41 4.02
N PRO A 91 -18.44 -13.10 3.28
CA PRO A 91 -17.54 -12.45 2.32
C PRO A 91 -18.29 -11.68 1.23
N GLU A 92 -19.48 -12.14 0.84
CA GLU A 92 -20.34 -11.49 -0.16
C GLU A 92 -20.90 -10.13 0.28
N ARG A 93 -20.80 -9.81 1.57
CA ARG A 93 -21.22 -8.53 2.15
C ARG A 93 -20.05 -7.72 2.71
N THR A 94 -18.82 -8.22 2.56
CA THR A 94 -17.64 -7.60 3.16
C THR A 94 -16.68 -7.08 2.10
N ILE A 95 -16.28 -5.83 2.26
CA ILE A 95 -15.32 -5.16 1.39
C ILE A 95 -13.97 -5.18 2.07
N ALA A 96 -12.95 -5.59 1.31
CA ALA A 96 -11.55 -5.57 1.69
C ALA A 96 -10.71 -5.07 0.51
N ALA A 97 -9.45 -4.73 0.75
CA ALA A 97 -8.50 -4.31 -0.28
C ALA A 97 -9.00 -3.15 -1.18
N ALA A 98 -9.85 -2.26 -0.65
CA ALA A 98 -10.40 -1.13 -1.42
C ALA A 98 -9.29 -0.22 -1.98
N LYS A 99 -8.16 -0.11 -1.26
CA LYS A 99 -6.97 0.60 -1.71
C LYS A 99 -6.35 0.00 -2.98
N SER A 100 -6.25 -1.33 -3.06
CA SER A 100 -5.78 -2.01 -4.27
C SER A 100 -6.73 -1.81 -5.45
N TRP A 101 -8.05 -1.73 -5.19
CA TRP A 101 -9.03 -1.40 -6.22
C TRP A 101 -8.91 0.05 -6.70
N LEU A 102 -8.59 1.01 -5.81
CA LEU A 102 -8.29 2.40 -6.21
C LEU A 102 -7.08 2.49 -7.14
N ALA A 103 -6.10 1.61 -6.96
CA ALA A 103 -4.91 1.53 -7.81
C ALA A 103 -5.15 0.81 -9.15
N HIS A 104 -6.32 0.20 -9.35
CA HIS A 104 -6.59 -0.64 -10.50
C HIS A 104 -7.26 0.15 -11.62
N ALA A 105 -6.45 0.67 -12.56
CA ALA A 105 -6.90 1.56 -13.63
C ALA A 105 -7.92 0.93 -14.61
N SER A 106 -7.94 -0.40 -14.78
CA SER A 106 -8.85 -1.06 -15.73
C SER A 106 -10.30 -1.20 -15.25
N VAL A 107 -10.65 -0.65 -14.08
CA VAL A 107 -12.03 -0.56 -13.62
C VAL A 107 -12.43 0.90 -13.36
N ASP A 108 -13.72 1.17 -13.48
CA ASP A 108 -14.27 2.42 -12.97
C ASP A 108 -14.27 2.38 -11.43
N ARG A 109 -13.35 3.15 -10.85
CA ARG A 109 -13.14 3.25 -9.40
C ARG A 109 -14.24 4.03 -8.67
N ARG A 110 -15.14 4.70 -9.41
CA ARG A 110 -16.36 5.33 -8.89
C ARG A 110 -17.61 4.47 -9.08
N ALA A 111 -17.54 3.41 -9.88
CA ALA A 111 -18.65 2.48 -10.04
C ALA A 111 -18.85 1.61 -8.79
N LYS A 112 -20.11 1.22 -8.53
CA LYS A 112 -20.51 0.37 -7.40
C LYS A 112 -20.16 -1.10 -7.64
N ILE A 113 -18.89 -1.44 -7.47
CA ILE A 113 -18.34 -2.77 -7.79
C ILE A 113 -18.01 -3.62 -6.56
N LEU A 114 -17.99 -3.05 -5.35
CA LEU A 114 -17.61 -3.73 -4.11
C LEU A 114 -18.83 -3.99 -3.20
N PRO A 115 -18.96 -5.15 -2.54
CA PRO A 115 -18.05 -6.28 -2.56
C PRO A 115 -18.00 -6.96 -3.93
N TRP A 116 -16.79 -7.33 -4.35
CA TRP A 116 -16.60 -7.98 -5.64
C TRP A 116 -17.33 -9.32 -5.65
N GLN A 117 -18.02 -9.64 -6.74
CA GLN A 117 -18.85 -10.86 -6.88
C GLN A 117 -20.02 -10.98 -5.87
N ALA A 118 -20.39 -9.91 -5.18
CA ALA A 118 -21.60 -9.93 -4.37
C ALA A 118 -22.85 -10.18 -5.25
N PRO A 119 -23.84 -10.95 -4.76
CA PRO A 119 -25.16 -11.10 -5.39
C PRO A 119 -25.84 -9.75 -5.64
N ASP A 120 -26.77 -9.71 -6.58
CA ASP A 120 -27.46 -8.47 -6.99
C ASP A 120 -28.29 -7.83 -5.85
N GLU A 121 -28.75 -8.62 -4.89
CA GLU A 121 -29.44 -8.15 -3.69
C GLU A 121 -28.54 -7.39 -2.69
N VAL A 122 -27.22 -7.47 -2.82
CA VAL A 122 -26.29 -6.76 -1.95
C VAL A 122 -25.99 -5.39 -2.56
N ALA A 123 -26.33 -4.33 -1.84
CA ALA A 123 -26.06 -2.96 -2.26
C ALA A 123 -24.56 -2.69 -2.31
N LYS A 124 -23.98 -2.69 -3.52
CA LYS A 124 -22.56 -2.42 -3.74
C LYS A 124 -22.23 -0.92 -3.57
N ILE A 125 -20.98 -0.65 -3.23
CA ILE A 125 -20.37 0.69 -3.20
C ILE A 125 -19.09 0.71 -4.05
N SER A 126 -18.55 1.90 -4.29
CA SER A 126 -17.32 2.08 -5.05
C SER A 126 -16.06 1.95 -4.18
N PRO A 127 -14.89 1.66 -4.79
CA PRO A 127 -13.60 1.76 -4.11
C PRO A 127 -13.35 3.12 -3.43
N VAL A 128 -13.73 4.22 -4.09
CA VAL A 128 -13.66 5.58 -3.52
C VAL A 128 -14.54 5.70 -2.28
N GLU A 129 -15.78 5.23 -2.36
CA GLU A 129 -16.73 5.28 -1.25
C GLU A 129 -16.25 4.44 -0.06
N ALA A 130 -15.78 3.20 -0.28
CA ALA A 130 -15.23 2.36 0.78
C ALA A 130 -14.03 3.03 1.47
N THR A 131 -13.16 3.68 0.68
CA THR A 131 -12.00 4.41 1.20
C THR A 131 -12.40 5.64 2.00
N ARG A 132 -13.38 6.40 1.51
CA ARG A 132 -13.99 7.52 2.24
C ARG A 132 -14.54 7.06 3.58
N ARG A 133 -15.26 5.93 3.62
CA ARG A 133 -15.81 5.37 4.85
C ARG A 133 -14.72 5.00 5.87
N TYR A 134 -13.61 4.40 5.42
CA TYR A 134 -12.47 4.13 6.31
C TYR A 134 -11.91 5.42 6.92
N LEU A 135 -11.66 6.43 6.09
CA LEU A 135 -11.15 7.72 6.54
C LEU A 135 -12.15 8.45 7.46
N GLN A 136 -13.45 8.37 7.19
CA GLN A 136 -14.50 8.93 8.05
C GLN A 136 -14.48 8.33 9.45
N HIS A 137 -14.26 7.02 9.56
CA HIS A 137 -14.11 6.35 10.86
C HIS A 137 -12.92 6.91 11.63
N LEU A 138 -11.78 7.11 10.95
CA LEU A 138 -10.57 7.67 11.56
C LEU A 138 -10.75 9.14 11.97
N VAL A 139 -11.38 9.96 11.13
CA VAL A 139 -11.72 11.37 11.42
C VAL A 139 -12.63 11.45 12.65
N ALA A 140 -13.66 10.62 12.71
CA ALA A 140 -14.59 10.61 13.82
C ALA A 140 -13.94 10.15 15.12
N ALA A 141 -13.10 9.11 15.07
CA ALA A 141 -12.33 8.64 16.23
C ALA A 141 -11.36 9.72 16.74
N TRP A 142 -10.71 10.49 15.83
CA TRP A 142 -9.89 11.63 16.23
C TRP A 142 -10.72 12.71 16.92
N ASN A 143 -11.82 13.15 16.29
CA ASN A 143 -12.63 14.25 16.81
C ASN A 143 -13.30 13.91 18.14
N ASP A 144 -13.60 12.65 18.41
CA ASP A 144 -14.07 12.19 19.71
C ASP A 144 -12.96 12.28 20.78
N ALA A 145 -11.75 11.85 20.44
CA ALA A 145 -10.60 11.90 21.35
C ALA A 145 -10.05 13.34 21.57
N PHE A 146 -10.18 14.22 20.57
CA PHE A 146 -9.62 15.58 20.53
C PHE A 146 -10.67 16.62 20.12
N SER A 147 -11.74 16.73 20.91
CA SER A 147 -12.88 17.61 20.62
C SER A 147 -12.54 19.10 20.46
N GLU A 148 -11.51 19.59 21.16
CA GLU A 148 -11.03 20.98 21.06
C GLU A 148 -10.04 21.19 19.89
N SER A 149 -9.51 20.11 19.31
CA SER A 149 -8.48 20.13 18.26
C SER A 149 -8.93 19.26 17.07
N PRO A 150 -10.02 19.63 16.38
CA PRO A 150 -10.62 18.80 15.33
C PRO A 150 -9.64 18.57 14.16
N LEU A 151 -9.76 17.40 13.52
CA LEU A 151 -8.77 16.91 12.54
C LEU A 151 -8.63 17.84 11.32
N ASP A 152 -9.72 18.47 10.90
CA ASP A 152 -9.77 19.40 9.76
C ASP A 152 -9.01 20.73 9.99
N GLN A 153 -8.54 20.95 11.22
CA GLN A 153 -7.72 22.10 11.58
C GLN A 153 -6.27 21.73 11.89
N GLN A 154 -5.91 20.45 11.78
CA GLN A 154 -4.56 19.96 12.06
C GLN A 154 -3.72 19.85 10.78
N MET A 155 -2.40 19.69 10.95
CA MET A 155 -1.55 19.30 9.84
C MET A 155 -1.71 17.79 9.62
N VAL A 156 -2.28 17.39 8.48
CA VAL A 156 -2.53 15.96 8.19
C VAL A 156 -1.60 15.47 7.08
N VAL A 157 -0.94 14.34 7.33
CA VAL A 157 -0.13 13.60 6.36
C VAL A 157 -0.77 12.24 6.14
N LEU A 158 -1.25 11.96 4.94
CA LEU A 158 -1.90 10.71 4.56
C LEU A 158 -0.97 9.89 3.67
N THR A 159 -0.79 8.61 3.96
CA THR A 159 0.13 7.77 3.18
C THR A 159 -0.53 7.10 1.97
N VAL A 160 0.25 6.99 0.89
CA VAL A 160 -0.11 6.29 -0.35
C VAL A 160 1.03 5.38 -0.80
N PRO A 161 0.77 4.28 -1.51
CA PRO A 161 1.83 3.45 -2.06
C PRO A 161 2.63 4.27 -3.06
N ALA A 162 3.96 4.13 -3.04
CA ALA A 162 4.83 4.88 -3.93
C ALA A 162 4.51 4.63 -5.42
N SER A 163 4.00 3.44 -5.70
CA SER A 163 3.61 2.94 -7.01
C SER A 163 2.30 3.51 -7.55
N PHE A 164 1.49 4.21 -6.73
CA PHE A 164 0.26 4.86 -7.17
C PHE A 164 0.54 5.91 -8.25
N ASP A 165 -0.20 5.82 -9.35
CA ASP A 165 -0.25 6.85 -10.37
C ASP A 165 -0.97 8.12 -9.88
N ALA A 166 -0.95 9.16 -10.71
CA ALA A 166 -1.57 10.45 -10.37
C ALA A 166 -3.08 10.33 -10.14
N SER A 167 -3.76 9.42 -10.86
CA SER A 167 -5.20 9.24 -10.77
C SER A 167 -5.62 8.56 -9.46
N ALA A 168 -4.94 7.48 -9.08
CA ALA A 168 -5.15 6.81 -7.80
C ALA A 168 -4.86 7.74 -6.61
N ARG A 169 -3.84 8.61 -6.72
CA ARG A 169 -3.55 9.65 -5.72
C ARG A 169 -4.68 10.66 -5.61
N GLU A 170 -5.21 11.15 -6.74
CA GLU A 170 -6.32 12.11 -6.72
C GLU A 170 -7.60 11.50 -6.18
N LEU A 171 -7.92 10.26 -6.53
CA LEU A 171 -9.08 9.54 -5.97
C LEU A 171 -8.96 9.32 -4.45
N THR A 172 -7.74 9.06 -3.98
CA THR A 172 -7.47 8.98 -2.53
C THR A 172 -7.66 10.33 -1.86
N ARG A 173 -7.21 11.42 -2.50
CA ARG A 173 -7.41 12.79 -2.03
C ARG A 173 -8.89 13.16 -2.00
N GLU A 174 -9.66 12.86 -3.05
CA GLU A 174 -11.11 13.04 -3.12
C GLU A 174 -11.80 12.35 -1.94
N ALA A 175 -11.55 11.05 -1.74
CA ALA A 175 -12.10 10.29 -0.63
C ALA A 175 -11.73 10.90 0.75
N ALA A 176 -10.51 11.42 0.88
CA ALA A 176 -10.04 12.07 2.10
C ALA A 176 -10.79 13.39 2.39
N LEU A 177 -10.94 14.25 1.39
CA LEU A 177 -11.65 15.53 1.53
C LEU A 177 -13.12 15.29 1.87
N GLU A 178 -13.78 14.35 1.19
CA GLU A 178 -15.17 13.98 1.48
C GLU A 178 -15.34 13.29 2.85
N ALA A 179 -14.25 12.73 3.39
CA ALA A 179 -14.23 12.17 4.74
C ALA A 179 -14.08 13.24 5.84
N GLY A 180 -13.75 14.48 5.48
CA GLY A 180 -13.53 15.58 6.43
C GLY A 180 -12.06 15.83 6.78
N LEU A 181 -11.11 15.31 5.99
CA LEU A 181 -9.70 15.70 6.09
C LEU A 181 -9.50 17.11 5.50
N PRO A 182 -8.49 17.86 5.97
CA PRO A 182 -8.27 19.24 5.53
C PRO A 182 -7.81 19.33 4.07
N ALA A 183 -8.20 20.41 3.39
CA ALA A 183 -7.88 20.65 1.97
C ALA A 183 -6.38 20.69 1.65
N ASN A 184 -5.56 21.06 2.64
CA ASN A 184 -4.10 21.15 2.55
C ASN A 184 -3.37 19.90 3.10
N LEU A 185 -4.06 18.75 3.21
CA LEU A 185 -3.41 17.49 3.58
C LEU A 185 -2.22 17.20 2.64
N VAL A 186 -1.19 16.57 3.18
CA VAL A 186 -0.02 16.15 2.40
C VAL A 186 -0.11 14.65 2.12
N LEU A 187 0.11 14.25 0.87
CA LEU A 187 0.27 12.84 0.53
C LEU A 187 1.75 12.46 0.65
N LEU A 188 2.05 11.44 1.46
CA LEU A 188 3.41 10.90 1.63
C LEU A 188 3.47 9.47 1.13
N GLU A 189 4.56 9.07 0.51
CA GLU A 189 4.72 7.68 0.09
C GLU A 189 5.04 6.77 1.27
N GLU A 190 4.38 5.62 1.36
CA GLU A 190 4.59 4.61 2.40
C GLU A 190 6.07 4.23 2.63
N PRO A 191 6.87 3.88 1.59
CA PRO A 191 8.28 3.56 1.82
C PRO A 191 9.09 4.77 2.31
N GLN A 192 8.71 6.00 1.95
CA GLN A 192 9.36 7.20 2.51
C GLN A 192 8.97 7.39 3.97
N ALA A 193 7.69 7.18 4.30
CA ALA A 193 7.22 7.21 5.68
C ALA A 193 7.93 6.17 6.54
N ALA A 194 8.17 4.96 6.04
CA ALA A 194 8.96 3.94 6.74
C ALA A 194 10.39 4.41 7.07
N VAL A 195 11.03 5.16 6.16
CA VAL A 195 12.36 5.75 6.41
C VAL A 195 12.27 6.88 7.45
N TYR A 196 11.24 7.74 7.39
CA TYR A 196 11.02 8.74 8.44
C TYR A 196 10.75 8.12 9.81
N ALA A 197 10.14 6.94 9.86
CA ALA A 197 9.97 6.20 11.12
C ALA A 197 11.32 5.75 11.68
N TRP A 198 12.19 5.21 10.83
CA TRP A 198 13.56 4.86 11.23
C TRP A 198 14.36 6.10 11.69
N LEU A 199 14.25 7.22 10.98
CA LEU A 199 14.87 8.49 11.40
C LEU A 199 14.34 8.97 12.76
N ALA A 200 13.04 8.79 13.02
CA ALA A 200 12.43 9.16 14.30
C ALA A 200 12.98 8.30 15.45
N ASP A 201 13.16 6.99 15.22
CA ASP A 201 13.73 6.07 16.21
C ASP A 201 15.21 6.37 16.49
N GLU A 202 15.99 6.71 15.46
CA GLU A 202 17.42 7.03 15.58
C GLU A 202 17.71 8.44 16.15
N GLY A 203 16.78 9.38 15.98
CA GLY A 203 17.03 10.79 16.30
C GLY A 203 18.23 11.32 15.51
N ASP A 204 19.17 12.02 16.16
CA ASP A 204 20.41 12.50 15.51
C ASP A 204 21.43 11.38 15.23
N GLY A 205 21.20 10.17 15.76
CA GLY A 205 22.09 9.01 15.64
C GLY A 205 22.21 8.45 14.22
N TRP A 206 21.19 8.63 13.38
CA TRP A 206 21.07 8.00 12.07
C TRP A 206 22.29 8.24 11.15
N ARG A 207 22.96 9.40 11.29
CA ARG A 207 24.16 9.76 10.52
C ARG A 207 25.38 8.86 10.79
N LYS A 208 25.32 8.04 11.85
CA LYS A 208 26.35 7.04 12.17
C LYS A 208 26.13 5.73 11.43
N HIS A 209 24.90 5.49 10.97
CA HIS A 209 24.48 4.24 10.33
C HIS A 209 24.65 4.28 8.82
N VAL A 210 24.73 5.48 8.21
CA VAL A 210 24.84 5.64 6.76
C VAL A 210 25.87 6.69 6.38
N ASN A 211 26.47 6.53 5.21
CA ASN A 211 27.49 7.40 4.62
C ASN A 211 27.05 7.89 3.24
N VAL A 212 27.70 8.94 2.74
CA VAL A 212 27.50 9.40 1.35
C VAL A 212 27.78 8.25 0.38
N SER A 213 26.91 8.08 -0.61
CA SER A 213 26.88 6.97 -1.59
C SER A 213 26.23 5.68 -1.11
N ASP A 214 25.83 5.59 0.16
CA ASP A 214 25.02 4.45 0.61
C ASP A 214 23.66 4.43 -0.07
N ARG A 215 23.15 3.22 -0.27
CA ARG A 215 21.85 2.95 -0.89
C ARG A 215 21.05 2.02 -0.01
N VAL A 216 19.90 2.51 0.44
CA VAL A 216 18.95 1.81 1.30
C VAL A 216 17.83 1.24 0.44
N LEU A 217 17.76 -0.08 0.36
CA LEU A 217 16.60 -0.78 -0.18
C LEU A 217 15.49 -0.82 0.87
N VAL A 218 14.40 -0.09 0.63
CA VAL A 218 13.19 -0.22 1.44
C VAL A 218 12.37 -1.37 0.88
N CYS A 219 12.16 -2.40 1.70
CA CYS A 219 11.37 -3.57 1.37
C CYS A 219 10.14 -3.62 2.27
N ASP A 220 9.02 -3.12 1.75
CA ASP A 220 7.74 -3.08 2.47
C ASP A 220 6.85 -4.25 1.99
N VAL A 221 6.62 -5.22 2.87
CA VAL A 221 5.74 -6.36 2.58
C VAL A 221 4.61 -6.36 3.60
N GLY A 222 3.49 -5.78 3.17
CA GLY A 222 2.27 -5.67 3.97
C GLY A 222 1.36 -6.90 3.88
N GLY A 223 0.10 -6.71 4.29
CA GLY A 223 -0.93 -7.75 4.19
C GLY A 223 -1.32 -8.05 2.74
N GLY A 224 -1.67 -7.03 1.97
CA GLY A 224 -2.13 -7.21 0.58
C GLY A 224 -1.08 -6.96 -0.50
N THR A 225 -0.02 -6.22 -0.19
CA THR A 225 0.88 -5.64 -1.19
C THR A 225 2.35 -5.70 -0.79
N THR A 226 3.21 -5.65 -1.80
CA THR A 226 4.65 -5.45 -1.65
C THR A 226 5.04 -4.20 -2.41
N ASP A 227 5.68 -3.26 -1.74
CA ASP A 227 6.14 -2.00 -2.31
C ASP A 227 7.65 -1.85 -2.04
N LEU A 228 8.40 -1.53 -3.11
CA LEU A 228 9.87 -1.45 -3.09
C LEU A 228 10.30 -0.03 -3.42
N SER A 229 11.32 0.46 -2.74
CA SER A 229 11.94 1.75 -3.03
C SER A 229 13.44 1.69 -2.79
N MET A 230 14.20 2.48 -3.55
CA MET A 230 15.63 2.67 -3.34
C MET A 230 15.86 4.11 -2.91
N ILE A 231 16.48 4.30 -1.74
CA ILE A 231 16.86 5.61 -1.21
C ILE A 231 18.38 5.72 -1.22
N GLY A 232 18.90 6.78 -1.81
CA GLY A 232 20.32 7.14 -1.77
C GLY A 232 20.63 8.12 -0.67
N VAL A 233 21.85 8.06 -0.17
CA VAL A 233 22.41 9.03 0.75
C VAL A 233 23.35 9.95 -0.02
N ALA A 234 23.02 11.23 -0.08
CA ALA A 234 23.77 12.25 -0.78
C ALA A 234 24.32 13.30 0.19
N ASP A 235 25.38 13.98 -0.22
CA ASP A 235 25.90 15.17 0.47
C ASP A 235 25.20 16.40 -0.08
N ASP A 236 24.70 17.26 0.81
CA ASP A 236 24.10 18.55 0.49
C ASP A 236 24.70 19.61 1.41
N ASP A 237 25.63 20.40 0.87
CA ASP A 237 26.37 21.44 1.60
C ASP A 237 27.04 20.96 2.91
N GLY A 238 27.50 19.71 2.95
CA GLY A 238 28.17 19.10 4.10
C GLY A 238 27.24 18.41 5.09
N ASP A 239 25.92 18.39 4.82
CA ASP A 239 24.92 17.63 5.55
C ASP A 239 24.43 16.42 4.74
N LEU A 240 24.21 15.29 5.43
CA LEU A 240 23.60 14.12 4.80
C LEU A 240 22.14 14.40 4.43
N SER A 241 21.81 14.19 3.16
CA SER A 241 20.46 14.22 2.62
C SER A 241 20.06 12.84 2.08
N LEU A 242 18.78 12.50 2.21
CA LEU A 242 18.24 11.27 1.66
C LEU A 242 17.48 11.60 0.38
N GLN A 243 17.73 10.81 -0.67
CA GLN A 243 17.14 11.02 -1.99
C GLN A 243 16.49 9.76 -2.52
N ARG A 244 15.27 9.87 -3.05
CA ARG A 244 14.62 8.71 -3.67
C ARG A 244 15.21 8.45 -5.06
N ILE A 245 15.86 7.30 -5.24
CA ILE A 245 16.51 6.88 -6.49
C ILE A 245 15.56 6.11 -7.41
N ALA A 246 14.71 5.25 -6.85
CA ALA A 246 13.83 4.36 -7.61
C ALA A 246 12.61 3.94 -6.81
N VAL A 247 11.54 3.62 -7.54
CA VAL A 247 10.28 3.10 -6.99
C VAL A 247 9.86 1.88 -7.81
N GLY A 248 9.52 0.80 -7.11
CA GLY A 248 9.04 -0.43 -7.70
C GLY A 248 7.61 -0.33 -8.24
N ARG A 249 7.16 -1.41 -8.88
CA ARG A 249 5.76 -1.57 -9.26
C ARG A 249 4.92 -1.85 -8.01
N HIS A 250 3.61 -1.58 -8.09
CA HIS A 250 2.68 -2.02 -7.07
C HIS A 250 2.46 -3.53 -7.23
N LEU A 251 2.93 -4.34 -6.29
CA LEU A 251 2.80 -5.79 -6.38
C LEU A 251 1.64 -6.24 -5.49
N LEU A 252 0.65 -6.90 -6.09
CA LEU A 252 -0.45 -7.51 -5.36
C LEU A 252 -0.04 -8.89 -4.82
N VAL A 253 0.92 -8.90 -3.91
CA VAL A 253 1.39 -10.07 -3.16
C VAL A 253 1.80 -9.64 -1.75
N GLY A 254 1.34 -10.37 -0.74
CA GLY A 254 1.66 -10.08 0.65
C GLY A 254 1.20 -11.20 1.60
N GLY A 255 1.01 -10.83 2.87
CA GLY A 255 0.53 -11.73 3.92
C GLY A 255 -0.79 -12.45 3.62
N ASP A 256 -1.70 -11.86 2.84
CA ASP A 256 -2.99 -12.45 2.46
C ASP A 256 -2.81 -13.65 1.52
N ASN A 257 -1.83 -13.59 0.62
CA ASN A 257 -1.45 -14.72 -0.23
C ASN A 257 -0.83 -15.85 0.62
N MET A 258 -0.05 -15.50 1.64
CA MET A 258 0.52 -16.48 2.58
C MET A 258 -0.57 -17.17 3.40
N ASP A 259 -1.59 -16.43 3.83
CA ASP A 259 -2.76 -16.98 4.53
C ASP A 259 -3.50 -17.97 3.62
N LEU A 260 -3.69 -17.63 2.36
CA LEU A 260 -4.34 -18.50 1.37
C LEU A 260 -3.51 -19.75 1.08
N ALA A 261 -2.19 -19.62 0.93
CA ALA A 261 -1.29 -20.75 0.74
C ALA A 261 -1.35 -21.73 1.93
N LEU A 262 -1.34 -21.20 3.16
CA LEU A 262 -1.51 -22.01 4.36
C LEU A 262 -2.90 -22.66 4.42
N ALA A 263 -3.95 -21.97 4.00
CA ALA A 263 -5.30 -22.55 3.92
C ALA A 263 -5.37 -23.73 2.94
N HIS A 264 -4.77 -23.61 1.76
CA HIS A 264 -4.69 -24.72 0.81
C HIS A 264 -3.88 -25.90 1.35
N PHE A 265 -2.76 -25.62 2.01
CA PHE A 265 -1.93 -26.64 2.65
C PHE A 265 -2.70 -27.41 3.73
N VAL A 266 -3.39 -26.70 4.62
CA VAL A 266 -4.20 -27.30 5.69
C VAL A 266 -5.42 -28.03 5.14
N ALA A 267 -6.05 -27.51 4.08
CA ALA A 267 -7.16 -28.17 3.39
C ALA A 267 -6.75 -29.53 2.82
N ALA A 268 -5.57 -29.64 2.22
CA ALA A 268 -5.03 -30.90 1.72
C ALA A 268 -4.86 -31.92 2.86
N LYS A 269 -4.31 -31.51 4.01
CA LYS A 269 -4.17 -32.37 5.19
C LYS A 269 -5.50 -32.82 5.78
N PHE A 270 -6.51 -31.95 5.81
CA PHE A 270 -7.88 -32.35 6.15
C PHE A 270 -8.40 -33.42 5.16
N GLY A 271 -8.15 -33.24 3.87
CA GLY A 271 -8.46 -34.23 2.83
C GLY A 271 -7.82 -35.60 3.07
N GLU A 272 -6.56 -35.64 3.49
CA GLU A 272 -5.84 -36.87 3.87
C GLU A 272 -6.50 -37.58 5.08
N GLN A 273 -7.11 -36.82 5.99
CA GLN A 273 -7.92 -37.34 7.10
C GLN A 273 -9.36 -37.71 6.69
N GLY A 274 -9.68 -37.69 5.39
CA GLY A 274 -11.02 -37.99 4.87
C GLY A 274 -12.03 -36.87 5.09
N VAL A 275 -11.57 -35.65 5.37
CA VAL A 275 -12.42 -34.47 5.58
C VAL A 275 -12.58 -33.72 4.26
N GLN A 276 -13.77 -33.79 3.67
CA GLN A 276 -14.13 -32.99 2.52
C GLN A 276 -14.60 -31.61 2.99
N LEU A 277 -13.86 -30.56 2.63
CA LEU A 277 -14.21 -29.18 2.94
C LEU A 277 -15.17 -28.63 1.88
N ASN A 278 -16.23 -27.96 2.31
CA ASN A 278 -17.11 -27.22 1.42
C ASN A 278 -16.58 -25.78 1.20
N PRO A 279 -17.13 -25.00 0.25
CA PRO A 279 -16.66 -23.63 -0.02
C PRO A 279 -16.70 -22.68 1.19
N TRP A 280 -17.66 -22.84 2.10
CA TRP A 280 -17.75 -22.04 3.33
C TRP A 280 -16.69 -22.43 4.36
N ASP A 281 -16.36 -23.72 4.45
CA ASP A 281 -15.25 -24.20 5.28
C ASP A 281 -13.92 -23.58 4.80
N SER A 282 -13.77 -23.31 3.50
CA SER A 282 -12.57 -22.68 2.94
C SER A 282 -12.34 -21.25 3.44
N VAL A 283 -13.41 -20.46 3.61
CA VAL A 283 -13.29 -19.07 4.12
C VAL A 283 -12.96 -19.06 5.61
N SER A 284 -13.67 -19.85 6.41
CA SER A 284 -13.36 -20.00 7.85
C SER A 284 -11.94 -20.55 8.09
N LEU A 285 -11.51 -21.48 7.24
CA LEU A 285 -10.15 -22.00 7.26
C LEU A 285 -9.13 -20.91 6.97
N TRP A 286 -9.35 -20.07 5.94
CA TRP A 286 -8.45 -18.97 5.61
C TRP A 286 -8.21 -18.02 6.78
N HIS A 287 -9.26 -17.59 7.47
CA HIS A 287 -9.13 -16.75 8.66
C HIS A 287 -8.40 -17.47 9.81
N SER A 288 -8.70 -18.75 10.05
CA SER A 288 -8.01 -19.54 11.07
C SER A 288 -6.52 -19.71 10.75
N CYS A 289 -6.18 -19.86 9.46
CA CYS A 289 -4.81 -19.92 8.98
C CYS A 289 -4.07 -18.58 9.17
N ARG A 290 -4.73 -17.43 8.98
CA ARG A 290 -4.14 -16.13 9.32
C ARG A 290 -3.74 -16.05 10.79
N THR A 291 -4.67 -16.39 11.69
CA THR A 291 -4.38 -16.40 13.14
C THR A 291 -3.27 -17.39 13.49
N ALA A 292 -3.25 -18.57 12.86
CA ALA A 292 -2.18 -19.54 13.05
C ALA A 292 -0.82 -18.99 12.56
N LYS A 293 -0.76 -18.42 11.35
CA LYS A 293 0.44 -17.79 10.79
C LYS A 293 1.00 -16.72 11.72
N GLU A 294 0.17 -15.76 12.12
CA GLU A 294 0.57 -14.66 13.01
C GLU A 294 1.04 -15.18 14.38
N SER A 295 0.34 -16.17 14.95
CA SER A 295 0.70 -16.76 16.24
C SER A 295 1.97 -17.60 16.21
N LEU A 296 2.21 -18.36 15.14
CA LEU A 296 3.37 -19.24 15.00
C LEU A 296 4.63 -18.46 14.64
N LEU A 297 4.50 -17.41 13.82
CA LEU A 297 5.64 -16.65 13.30
C LEU A 297 6.00 -15.41 14.11
N ALA A 298 5.27 -15.13 15.20
CA ALA A 298 5.68 -14.15 16.21
C ALA A 298 7.04 -14.53 16.84
N GLU A 299 7.73 -13.56 17.43
CA GLU A 299 9.03 -13.75 18.10
C GLU A 299 8.94 -14.87 19.16
N ASP A 300 8.03 -14.72 20.11
CA ASP A 300 7.66 -15.73 21.12
C ASP A 300 6.54 -16.67 20.66
N GLY A 301 6.48 -16.93 19.35
CA GLY A 301 5.46 -17.79 18.75
C GLY A 301 5.52 -19.22 19.28
N LYS A 302 4.35 -19.86 19.40
CA LYS A 302 4.23 -21.26 19.84
C LYS A 302 4.88 -22.21 18.83
N ASP A 303 5.30 -23.38 19.29
CA ASP A 303 5.82 -24.44 18.41
C ASP A 303 4.73 -25.05 17.53
N SER A 304 3.47 -25.04 18.00
CA SER A 304 2.32 -25.55 17.24
C SER A 304 1.08 -24.67 17.44
N HIS A 305 0.14 -24.77 16.49
CA HIS A 305 -1.15 -24.10 16.55
C HIS A 305 -2.27 -25.02 16.06
N LYS A 306 -3.36 -25.07 16.81
CA LYS A 306 -4.53 -25.90 16.48
C LYS A 306 -5.50 -25.11 15.62
N ILE A 307 -5.67 -25.53 14.37
CA ILE A 307 -6.66 -25.00 13.43
C ILE A 307 -7.93 -25.83 13.56
N SER A 308 -9.08 -25.18 13.74
CA SER A 308 -10.37 -25.85 13.93
C SER A 308 -11.40 -25.34 12.94
N ILE A 309 -12.17 -26.25 12.34
CA ILE A 309 -13.29 -25.95 11.45
C ILE A 309 -14.56 -26.50 12.09
N LEU A 310 -15.59 -25.66 12.19
CA LEU A 310 -16.91 -26.02 12.70
C LEU A 310 -17.73 -26.71 11.60
N GLY A 311 -18.07 -27.98 11.76
CA GLY A 311 -18.99 -28.68 10.87
C GLY A 311 -20.43 -28.16 11.01
N ARG A 312 -21.07 -27.74 9.91
CA ARG A 312 -22.49 -27.34 9.87
C ARG A 312 -23.38 -28.50 9.38
N GLY A 313 -24.53 -28.77 10.04
CA GLY A 313 -25.52 -29.80 9.65
C GLY A 313 -26.24 -30.47 10.84
N ARG A 314 -27.18 -31.42 10.62
CA ARG A 314 -27.97 -32.11 11.68
C ARG A 314 -27.14 -32.92 12.71
N SER A 315 -25.82 -32.94 12.61
CA SER A 315 -24.88 -33.61 13.52
C SER A 315 -24.01 -32.61 14.32
N VAL A 316 -24.54 -31.46 14.73
CA VAL A 316 -23.80 -30.47 15.57
C VAL A 316 -23.41 -31.01 16.95
N ILE A 317 -23.97 -32.14 17.38
CA ILE A 317 -23.56 -32.81 18.62
C ILE A 317 -22.27 -33.61 18.33
N GLY A 318 -21.11 -32.94 18.36
CA GLY A 318 -19.77 -33.56 18.40
C GLY A 318 -18.81 -33.36 17.21
N GLY A 319 -19.06 -32.44 16.29
CA GLY A 319 -18.40 -32.41 14.96
C GLY A 319 -17.30 -31.37 14.69
N THR A 320 -16.62 -30.79 15.69
CA THR A 320 -15.47 -29.90 15.42
C THR A 320 -14.29 -30.73 14.92
N LYS A 321 -13.84 -30.46 13.70
CA LYS A 321 -12.64 -31.09 13.14
C LYS A 321 -11.47 -30.15 13.35
N SER A 322 -10.36 -30.70 13.81
CA SER A 322 -9.19 -29.90 14.12
C SER A 322 -7.91 -30.58 13.69
N LEU A 323 -6.96 -29.78 13.24
CA LEU A 323 -5.63 -30.20 12.85
C LEU A 323 -4.60 -29.32 13.54
N GLU A 324 -3.52 -29.92 14.01
CA GLU A 324 -2.38 -29.19 14.57
C GLU A 324 -1.34 -28.97 13.48
N VAL A 325 -0.88 -27.73 13.35
CA VAL A 325 0.20 -27.33 12.43
C VAL A 325 1.42 -26.90 13.24
N GLU A 326 2.59 -27.32 12.79
CA GLU A 326 3.87 -27.01 13.44
C GLU A 326 4.48 -25.73 12.88
N ARG A 327 5.15 -24.95 13.73
CA ARG A 327 5.83 -23.69 13.39
C ARG A 327 6.86 -23.89 12.28
N THR A 328 7.64 -24.97 12.36
CA THR A 328 8.69 -25.30 11.38
C THR A 328 8.13 -25.59 10.01
N GLU A 329 6.99 -26.28 9.95
CA GLU A 329 6.30 -26.62 8.71
C GLU A 329 5.68 -25.38 8.06
N VAL A 330 5.00 -24.55 8.85
CA VAL A 330 4.43 -23.28 8.36
C VAL A 330 5.54 -22.32 7.90
N ALA A 331 6.63 -22.22 8.66
CA ALA A 331 7.78 -21.41 8.27
C ALA A 331 8.36 -21.89 6.93
N ALA A 332 8.61 -23.20 6.78
CA ALA A 332 9.14 -23.77 5.54
C ALA A 332 8.23 -23.50 4.32
N LEU A 333 6.92 -23.76 4.45
CA LEU A 333 5.94 -23.48 3.40
C LEU A 333 6.04 -22.03 2.91
N LEU A 334 6.11 -21.07 3.84
CA LEU A 334 6.11 -19.66 3.50
C LEU A 334 7.47 -19.17 3.01
N THR A 335 8.57 -19.62 3.60
CA THR A 335 9.92 -19.30 3.13
C THR A 335 10.20 -19.87 1.75
N ASP A 336 9.72 -21.08 1.44
CA ASP A 336 9.98 -21.70 0.14
C ASP A 336 9.01 -21.21 -0.94
N GLY A 337 7.76 -20.92 -0.56
CA GLY A 337 6.73 -20.45 -1.50
C GLY A 337 6.84 -18.96 -1.85
N PHE A 338 7.20 -18.10 -0.88
CA PHE A 338 7.19 -16.64 -1.06
C PHE A 338 8.57 -16.00 -0.99
N PHE A 339 9.55 -16.65 -0.36
CA PHE A 339 10.92 -16.16 -0.27
C PHE A 339 11.96 -17.20 -0.71
N PRO A 340 11.77 -17.90 -1.85
CA PRO A 340 12.74 -18.89 -2.30
C PRO A 340 14.12 -18.24 -2.51
N LEU A 341 15.20 -18.95 -2.19
CA LEU A 341 16.53 -18.52 -2.64
C LEU A 341 16.53 -18.53 -4.16
N CYS A 342 16.93 -17.42 -4.75
CA CYS A 342 17.01 -17.21 -6.17
C CYS A 342 18.32 -16.49 -6.51
N GLU A 343 18.70 -16.44 -7.78
CA GLU A 343 19.86 -15.67 -8.24
C GLU A 343 19.51 -14.18 -8.35
N ALA A 344 20.53 -13.31 -8.32
CA ALA A 344 20.35 -11.85 -8.44
C ALA A 344 19.75 -11.43 -9.79
N THR A 345 19.86 -12.28 -10.81
CA THR A 345 19.34 -12.06 -12.17
C THR A 345 17.99 -12.74 -12.41
N ASP A 346 17.47 -13.50 -11.43
CA ASP A 346 16.17 -14.13 -11.56
C ASP A 346 15.08 -13.06 -11.63
N ARG A 347 14.08 -13.33 -12.46
CA ARG A 347 12.91 -12.47 -12.63
C ARG A 347 11.63 -13.25 -12.35
N PRO A 348 10.55 -12.58 -11.90
CA PRO A 348 9.25 -13.20 -11.77
C PRO A 348 8.79 -13.82 -13.09
N LEU A 349 8.30 -15.05 -13.04
CA LEU A 349 7.82 -15.74 -14.23
C LEU A 349 6.51 -15.11 -14.71
N ARG A 350 6.51 -14.57 -15.95
CA ARG A 350 5.28 -14.19 -16.65
C ARG A 350 4.61 -15.46 -17.18
N GLN A 351 3.62 -16.00 -16.47
CA GLN A 351 2.83 -17.11 -17.00
C GLN A 351 1.99 -16.63 -18.20
N ARG A 352 1.84 -17.48 -19.22
CA ARG A 352 0.91 -17.22 -20.33
C ARG A 352 -0.51 -17.14 -19.77
N GLN A 353 -1.07 -15.93 -19.75
CA GLN A 353 -2.43 -15.72 -19.31
C GLN A 353 -3.41 -16.35 -20.30
N SER A 354 -4.48 -16.95 -19.76
CA SER A 354 -5.64 -17.36 -20.56
C SER A 354 -6.21 -16.13 -21.28
N GLY A 355 -6.63 -16.28 -22.54
CA GLY A 355 -7.34 -15.22 -23.27
C GLY A 355 -8.73 -14.91 -22.70
N PHE A 356 -9.28 -15.79 -21.85
CA PHE A 356 -10.48 -15.53 -21.07
C PHE A 356 -10.12 -15.50 -19.58
N GLN A 357 -10.35 -14.37 -18.94
CA GLN A 357 -10.17 -14.19 -17.50
C GLN A 357 -11.43 -13.60 -16.89
N GLN A 358 -11.73 -14.03 -15.67
CA GLN A 358 -12.72 -13.35 -14.85
C GLN A 358 -12.14 -11.99 -14.43
N MET A 359 -12.92 -10.91 -14.53
CA MET A 359 -12.48 -9.61 -14.03
C MET A 359 -12.25 -9.69 -12.51
N GLY A 360 -11.24 -8.97 -12.03
CA GLY A 360 -10.79 -9.00 -10.63
C GLY A 360 -9.50 -8.21 -10.45
N LEU A 361 -9.01 -8.13 -9.21
CA LEU A 361 -7.68 -7.57 -8.96
C LEU A 361 -6.60 -8.44 -9.64
N PRO A 362 -5.59 -7.82 -10.29
CA PRO A 362 -4.55 -8.53 -11.03
C PRO A 362 -3.44 -9.03 -10.09
N TYR A 363 -3.75 -10.02 -9.25
CA TYR A 363 -2.77 -10.62 -8.34
C TYR A 363 -1.54 -11.16 -9.09
N GLU A 364 -0.37 -11.07 -8.46
CA GLU A 364 0.88 -11.57 -9.05
C GLU A 364 0.83 -13.09 -9.26
N THR A 365 1.15 -13.53 -10.46
CA THR A 365 1.17 -14.96 -10.80
C THR A 365 2.37 -15.70 -10.23
N ASP A 366 3.50 -15.01 -10.11
CA ASP A 366 4.68 -15.51 -9.40
C ASP A 366 4.75 -14.77 -8.07
N THR A 367 4.47 -15.49 -6.98
CA THR A 367 4.37 -14.93 -5.63
C THR A 367 5.72 -14.86 -4.91
N ALA A 368 6.82 -15.23 -5.57
CA ALA A 368 8.16 -15.18 -4.99
C ALA A 368 8.64 -13.72 -4.85
N VAL A 369 8.43 -13.13 -3.67
CA VAL A 369 8.86 -11.78 -3.30
C VAL A 369 10.36 -11.60 -3.57
N THR A 370 11.18 -12.61 -3.28
CA THR A 370 12.63 -12.58 -3.56
C THR A 370 12.95 -12.31 -5.02
N LYS A 371 12.22 -12.91 -5.98
CA LYS A 371 12.43 -12.66 -7.41
C LYS A 371 12.00 -11.25 -7.82
N HIS A 372 10.92 -10.74 -7.24
CA HIS A 372 10.48 -9.35 -7.50
C HIS A 372 11.50 -8.35 -6.98
N VAL A 373 12.09 -8.60 -5.80
CA VAL A 373 13.16 -7.77 -5.25
C VAL A 373 14.44 -7.89 -6.08
N ALA A 374 14.84 -9.09 -6.49
CA ALA A 374 16.00 -9.30 -7.36
C ALA A 374 15.85 -8.52 -8.68
N ALA A 375 14.68 -8.64 -9.34
CA ALA A 375 14.36 -7.87 -10.53
C ALA A 375 14.41 -6.36 -10.28
N PHE A 376 13.83 -5.88 -9.18
CA PHE A 376 13.86 -4.45 -8.83
C PHE A 376 15.28 -3.92 -8.63
N VAL A 377 16.13 -4.65 -7.89
CA VAL A 377 17.52 -4.25 -7.67
C VAL A 377 18.28 -4.24 -9.00
N HIS A 378 18.15 -5.31 -9.78
CA HIS A 378 18.81 -5.45 -11.08
C HIS A 378 18.41 -4.32 -12.05
N ASP A 379 17.12 -3.98 -12.14
CA ASP A 379 16.61 -2.92 -13.02
C ASP A 379 17.09 -1.51 -12.62
N HIS A 380 17.55 -1.33 -11.38
CA HIS A 380 18.00 -0.05 -10.82
C HIS A 380 19.47 -0.04 -10.41
N GLN A 381 20.22 -1.06 -10.84
CA GLN A 381 21.67 -1.15 -10.73
C GLN A 381 22.26 -1.13 -12.15
N PRO A 382 22.97 -0.07 -12.57
CA PRO A 382 23.63 -0.04 -13.86
C PRO A 382 24.69 -1.14 -13.96
N ALA A 383 24.69 -1.92 -15.05
CA ALA A 383 25.60 -3.05 -15.25
C ALA A 383 27.09 -2.65 -15.15
N ASP A 384 27.42 -1.40 -15.47
CA ASP A 384 28.79 -0.88 -15.48
C ASP A 384 29.20 -0.19 -14.17
N GLN A 385 28.32 -0.16 -13.15
CA GLN A 385 28.59 0.51 -11.86
C GLN A 385 28.21 -0.40 -10.68
N PRO A 386 29.05 -1.39 -10.33
CA PRO A 386 28.77 -2.30 -9.21
C PRO A 386 28.66 -1.58 -7.86
N ASP A 387 29.31 -0.42 -7.72
CA ASP A 387 29.24 0.46 -6.53
C ASP A 387 27.85 1.06 -6.29
N GLN A 388 26.91 0.84 -7.22
CA GLN A 388 25.51 1.25 -7.11
C GLN A 388 24.57 0.15 -6.57
N ALA A 389 25.10 -0.97 -6.07
CA ALA A 389 24.31 -1.96 -5.34
C ALA A 389 23.71 -1.33 -4.05
N PRO A 390 22.60 -1.87 -3.51
CA PRO A 390 22.21 -1.54 -2.15
C PRO A 390 23.34 -1.89 -1.18
N THR A 391 23.54 -1.05 -0.17
CA THR A 391 24.44 -1.31 0.96
C THR A 391 23.67 -1.62 2.24
N HIS A 392 22.43 -1.13 2.30
CA HIS A 392 21.54 -1.27 3.45
C HIS A 392 20.17 -1.80 3.00
N VAL A 393 19.46 -2.42 3.93
CA VAL A 393 18.04 -2.75 3.79
C VAL A 393 17.26 -2.17 4.96
N LEU A 394 16.08 -1.64 4.66
CA LEU A 394 15.08 -1.26 5.64
C LEU A 394 13.82 -2.11 5.41
N PHE A 395 13.61 -3.11 6.28
CA PHE A 395 12.39 -3.90 6.26
C PHE A 395 11.21 -3.11 6.83
N ASN A 396 10.04 -3.21 6.17
CA ASN A 396 8.77 -2.67 6.65
C ASN A 396 7.59 -3.61 6.35
N GLY A 397 6.46 -3.39 7.02
CA GLY A 397 5.26 -4.19 6.81
C GLY A 397 5.19 -5.45 7.67
N GLY A 398 3.96 -5.89 7.95
CA GLY A 398 3.68 -6.90 8.97
C GLY A 398 4.27 -8.29 8.69
N VAL A 399 4.54 -8.62 7.42
CA VAL A 399 5.19 -9.90 7.07
C VAL A 399 6.57 -10.01 7.68
N PHE A 400 7.34 -8.92 7.67
CA PHE A 400 8.67 -8.89 8.24
C PHE A 400 8.68 -8.79 9.77
N ARG A 401 7.55 -8.91 10.47
CA ARG A 401 7.58 -9.20 11.91
C ARG A 401 8.18 -10.57 12.20
N SER A 402 8.00 -11.52 11.28
CA SER A 402 8.61 -12.83 11.37
C SER A 402 10.11 -12.77 11.13
N GLU A 403 10.89 -13.16 12.14
CA GLU A 403 12.34 -13.28 12.01
C GLU A 403 12.73 -14.34 10.96
N ALA A 404 11.97 -15.44 10.86
CA ALA A 404 12.22 -16.47 9.86
C ALA A 404 12.14 -15.91 8.43
N LEU A 405 11.15 -15.05 8.15
CA LEU A 405 11.00 -14.42 6.83
C LEU A 405 12.07 -13.34 6.58
N ARG A 406 12.41 -12.52 7.59
CA ARG A 406 13.53 -11.56 7.48
C ARG A 406 14.86 -12.26 7.21
N ASN A 407 15.19 -13.28 8.00
CA ASN A 407 16.44 -14.04 7.86
C ASN A 407 16.50 -14.75 6.51
N ARG A 408 15.36 -15.26 6.01
CA ARG A 408 15.28 -15.84 4.67
C ARG A 408 15.59 -14.82 3.57
N MET A 409 15.07 -13.60 3.69
CA MET A 409 15.35 -12.51 2.75
C MET A 409 16.82 -12.08 2.82
N LEU A 410 17.38 -11.94 4.02
CA LEU A 410 18.81 -11.67 4.23
C LEU A 410 19.71 -12.76 3.64
N ALA A 411 19.31 -14.03 3.76
CA ALA A 411 20.02 -15.14 3.13
C ALA A 411 19.96 -15.07 1.59
N ALA A 412 18.85 -14.60 1.01
CA ALA A 412 18.79 -14.34 -0.43
C ALA A 412 19.75 -13.21 -0.83
N PHE A 413 19.77 -12.09 -0.09
CA PHE A 413 20.72 -11.00 -0.33
C PHE A 413 22.18 -11.44 -0.22
N ALA A 414 22.52 -12.31 0.73
CA ALA A 414 23.88 -12.85 0.89
C ALA A 414 24.34 -13.69 -0.32
N ASN A 415 23.41 -14.23 -1.11
CA ASN A 415 23.74 -14.89 -2.38
C ASN A 415 23.93 -13.89 -3.53
N TRP A 416 23.34 -12.70 -3.44
CA TRP A 416 23.34 -11.70 -4.52
C TRP A 416 24.53 -10.74 -4.41
N PHE A 417 24.91 -10.38 -3.20
CA PHE A 417 25.91 -9.36 -2.94
C PHE A 417 27.15 -9.97 -2.25
N PRO A 418 28.36 -9.54 -2.65
CA PRO A 418 29.60 -10.02 -2.04
C PRO A 418 29.74 -9.54 -0.58
N THR A 419 29.16 -8.39 -0.26
CA THR A 419 29.11 -7.82 1.09
C THR A 419 27.67 -7.94 1.62
N PRO A 420 27.45 -8.48 2.83
CA PRO A 420 26.12 -8.51 3.43
C PRO A 420 25.53 -7.11 3.57
N LEU A 421 24.24 -6.97 3.24
CA LEU A 421 23.52 -5.73 3.51
C LEU A 421 23.37 -5.52 5.01
N VAL A 422 23.49 -4.27 5.45
CA VAL A 422 23.20 -3.87 6.82
C VAL A 422 21.68 -3.70 6.98
N ASP A 423 21.08 -4.45 7.91
CA ASP A 423 19.67 -4.28 8.27
C ASP A 423 19.54 -3.13 9.29
N LEU A 424 19.11 -1.97 8.80
CA LEU A 424 18.96 -0.75 9.61
C LEU A 424 17.98 -0.92 10.79
N ARG A 425 17.06 -1.89 10.74
CA ARG A 425 16.14 -2.16 11.88
C ARG A 425 16.78 -2.99 12.97
N SER A 426 17.78 -3.81 12.62
CA SER A 426 18.48 -4.68 13.57
C SER A 426 19.43 -3.89 14.47
N GLU A 427 19.88 -2.70 14.02
CA GLU A 427 20.81 -1.84 14.75
C GLU A 427 20.13 -0.94 15.79
N LEU A 428 18.80 -0.84 15.76
CA LEU A 428 18.01 -0.05 16.70
C LEU A 428 18.11 -0.62 18.13
N THR A 429 18.60 0.20 19.06
CA THR A 429 18.68 -0.16 20.49
C THR A 429 17.32 -0.12 21.18
N GLU A 430 16.44 0.78 20.76
CA GLU A 430 15.05 0.91 21.24
C GLU A 430 14.14 1.15 20.02
N ARG A 431 12.96 0.54 20.01
CA ARG A 431 11.99 0.67 18.92
C ARG A 431 10.74 1.36 19.45
N ASN A 432 10.46 2.57 18.99
CA ASN A 432 9.27 3.30 19.46
C ASN A 432 8.00 2.83 18.73
N ALA A 433 8.13 2.23 17.55
CA ALA A 433 7.00 1.73 16.77
C ALA A 433 7.22 0.30 16.24
N SER A 434 6.14 -0.49 16.20
CA SER A 434 6.17 -1.77 15.50
C SER A 434 6.22 -1.58 13.98
N LEU A 435 6.58 -2.64 13.23
CA LEU A 435 6.56 -2.63 11.76
C LEU A 435 5.18 -2.27 11.18
N ASP A 436 4.11 -2.60 11.90
CA ASP A 436 2.72 -2.31 11.50
C ASP A 436 2.32 -0.84 11.72
N GLN A 437 3.12 -0.09 12.47
CA GLN A 437 2.84 1.30 12.91
C GLN A 437 3.82 2.30 12.30
N ALA A 438 4.98 1.83 11.82
CA ALA A 438 6.07 2.64 11.34
C ALA A 438 5.62 3.67 10.29
N VAL A 439 4.77 3.28 9.34
CA VAL A 439 4.29 4.18 8.28
C VAL A 439 3.51 5.38 8.85
N ALA A 440 2.57 5.16 9.77
CA ALA A 440 1.82 6.24 10.40
C ALA A 440 2.73 7.13 11.27
N CYS A 441 3.62 6.52 12.07
CA CYS A 441 4.56 7.25 12.92
C CYS A 441 5.52 8.11 12.08
N GLY A 442 6.05 7.55 11.00
CA GLY A 442 6.91 8.25 10.06
C GLY A 442 6.19 9.37 9.31
N ALA A 443 4.90 9.22 9.00
CA ALA A 443 4.09 10.29 8.44
C ALA A 443 3.89 11.46 9.43
N ALA A 444 3.65 11.16 10.72
CA ALA A 444 3.58 12.18 11.76
C ALA A 444 4.94 12.88 11.96
N PHE A 445 6.03 12.11 12.01
CA PHE A 445 7.39 12.65 12.11
C PHE A 445 7.78 13.49 10.89
N TYR A 446 7.39 13.08 9.68
CA TYR A 446 7.59 13.86 8.45
C TYR A 446 6.92 15.23 8.54
N GLY A 447 5.64 15.28 8.93
CA GLY A 447 4.94 16.56 9.04
C GLY A 447 5.55 17.47 10.10
N TRP A 448 5.98 16.90 11.24
CA TRP A 448 6.69 17.64 12.28
C TRP A 448 8.03 18.19 11.75
N SER A 449 8.83 17.34 11.09
CA SER A 449 10.11 17.73 10.49
C SER A 449 9.95 18.83 9.43
N LYS A 450 8.89 18.73 8.61
CA LYS A 450 8.54 19.75 7.62
C LYS A 450 8.25 21.09 8.27
N HIS A 451 7.60 21.10 9.43
CA HIS A 451 7.28 22.31 10.18
C HIS A 451 8.49 22.89 10.94
N SER A 452 9.24 22.05 11.65
CA SER A 452 10.38 22.45 12.48
C SER A 452 11.64 22.80 11.66
N GLY A 453 11.67 22.45 10.37
CA GLY A 453 12.82 22.65 9.50
C GLY A 453 13.92 21.60 9.69
N ALA A 454 13.57 20.45 10.26
CA ALA A 454 14.48 19.33 10.46
C ALA A 454 14.71 18.52 9.16
N ILE A 455 15.24 17.30 9.28
CA ILE A 455 15.69 16.44 8.17
C ILE A 455 14.57 16.22 7.15
N ARG A 456 14.88 16.46 5.87
CA ARG A 456 13.97 16.18 4.73
C ARG A 456 14.62 15.22 3.75
N ILE A 457 13.89 14.16 3.41
CA ILE A 457 14.15 13.34 2.24
C ILE A 457 13.76 14.15 1.00
N ARG A 458 14.73 14.56 0.19
CA ARG A 458 14.47 15.24 -1.08
C ARG A 458 14.08 14.19 -2.11
N GLY A 459 12.83 14.22 -2.55
CA GLY A 459 12.32 13.26 -3.52
C GLY A 459 11.31 13.93 -4.42
N GLY A 460 11.78 14.56 -5.49
CA GLY A 460 10.89 14.91 -6.58
C GLY A 460 10.37 13.68 -7.33
N THR A 461 9.42 13.85 -8.24
CA THR A 461 8.59 12.78 -8.82
C THR A 461 9.35 11.50 -9.19
N ALA A 462 8.76 10.33 -8.90
CA ALA A 462 9.40 9.02 -9.17
C ALA A 462 9.30 8.59 -10.64
N ARG A 463 8.60 9.37 -11.46
CA ARG A 463 8.34 9.10 -12.86
C ARG A 463 8.37 10.41 -13.62
N SER A 464 8.87 10.36 -14.84
CA SER A 464 8.65 11.43 -15.80
C SER A 464 7.23 11.32 -16.35
N TYR A 465 6.49 12.43 -16.46
CA TYR A 465 5.15 12.46 -17.04
C TYR A 465 5.14 13.26 -18.34
N TYR A 466 4.34 12.76 -19.29
CA TYR A 466 4.26 13.28 -20.64
C TYR A 466 2.81 13.50 -21.04
N ILE A 467 2.60 14.50 -21.91
CA ILE A 467 1.32 14.73 -22.58
C ILE A 467 1.43 14.22 -24.02
N GLY A 468 0.43 13.45 -24.44
CA GLY A 468 0.27 13.04 -25.83
C GLY A 468 -0.22 14.19 -26.70
N VAL A 469 0.57 14.58 -27.69
CA VAL A 469 0.24 15.62 -28.68
C VAL A 469 0.11 14.97 -30.04
N GLU A 470 -1.10 14.96 -30.60
CA GLU A 470 -1.33 14.45 -31.95
C GLU A 470 -0.65 15.35 -32.99
N THR A 471 -0.05 14.72 -33.99
CA THR A 471 0.57 15.45 -35.09
C THR A 471 -0.47 15.95 -36.09
N ALA A 472 -0.29 17.19 -36.55
CA ALA A 472 -1.04 17.70 -37.69
C ALA A 472 -0.55 17.00 -38.97
N GLY A 473 -1.45 16.33 -39.69
CA GLY A 473 -1.09 15.58 -40.90
C GLY A 473 -2.30 14.99 -41.63
N LEU A 474 -2.03 14.41 -42.80
CA LEU A 474 -3.05 13.69 -43.56
C LEU A 474 -3.53 12.46 -42.78
N ALA A 475 -4.84 12.33 -42.62
CA ALA A 475 -5.43 11.15 -42.01
C ALA A 475 -5.46 10.00 -43.04
N ILE A 476 -5.09 8.80 -42.59
CA ILE A 476 -5.23 7.57 -43.37
C ILE A 476 -6.41 6.80 -42.77
N PRO A 477 -7.42 6.39 -43.56
CA PRO A 477 -8.54 5.61 -43.07
C PRO A 477 -8.07 4.35 -42.31
N GLY A 478 -8.50 4.21 -41.05
CA GLY A 478 -8.16 3.08 -40.19
C GLY A 478 -6.78 3.13 -39.53
N ALA A 479 -5.95 4.15 -39.78
CA ALA A 479 -4.69 4.33 -39.08
C ALA A 479 -4.83 5.38 -37.95
N PRO A 480 -4.30 5.11 -36.75
CA PRO A 480 -4.25 6.12 -35.70
C PRO A 480 -3.35 7.29 -36.13
N ARG A 481 -3.69 8.51 -35.69
CA ARG A 481 -2.82 9.66 -35.92
C ARG A 481 -1.50 9.47 -35.18
N PRO A 482 -0.36 9.84 -35.78
CA PRO A 482 0.91 9.78 -35.07
C PRO A 482 0.87 10.71 -33.86
N LEU A 483 1.29 10.18 -32.71
CA LEU A 483 1.31 10.86 -31.42
C LEU A 483 2.76 11.16 -31.03
N LYS A 484 3.00 12.34 -30.44
CA LYS A 484 4.26 12.68 -29.79
C LYS A 484 4.04 12.76 -28.28
N ALA A 485 4.99 12.29 -27.48
CA ALA A 485 4.93 12.44 -26.02
C ALA A 485 5.82 13.61 -25.59
N LEU A 486 5.23 14.67 -25.05
CA LEU A 486 5.92 15.87 -24.57
C LEU A 486 6.14 15.76 -23.05
N CYS A 487 7.40 15.72 -22.61
CA CYS A 487 7.75 15.68 -21.18
C CYS A 487 7.36 17.00 -20.51
N VAL A 488 6.51 16.91 -19.49
CA VAL A 488 5.99 18.07 -18.75
C VAL A 488 6.41 18.06 -17.29
N VAL A 489 6.67 16.88 -16.73
CA VAL A 489 7.19 16.70 -15.37
C VAL A 489 8.37 15.76 -15.48
N PRO A 490 9.61 16.23 -15.32
CA PRO A 490 10.79 15.37 -15.36
C PRO A 490 10.90 14.56 -14.06
N PHE A 491 11.59 13.42 -14.13
CA PHE A 491 11.96 12.65 -12.94
C PHE A 491 12.71 13.55 -11.94
N GLY A 492 12.36 13.44 -10.66
CA GLY A 492 13.01 14.23 -9.62
C GLY A 492 12.52 15.68 -9.49
N MET A 493 11.49 16.09 -10.23
CA MET A 493 10.85 17.41 -10.02
C MET A 493 10.18 17.48 -8.63
N GLU A 494 10.61 18.43 -7.80
CA GLU A 494 10.14 18.54 -6.41
C GLU A 494 8.67 18.98 -6.30
N GLU A 495 7.97 18.44 -5.32
CA GLU A 495 6.58 18.81 -5.05
C GLU A 495 6.46 20.31 -4.71
N GLY A 496 5.48 20.98 -5.31
CA GLY A 496 5.25 22.41 -5.12
C GLY A 496 6.12 23.32 -5.99
N THR A 497 7.00 22.76 -6.81
CA THR A 497 7.77 23.53 -7.81
C THR A 497 6.96 23.74 -9.10
N GLN A 498 7.35 24.76 -9.85
CA GLN A 498 6.80 25.07 -11.18
C GLN A 498 7.95 25.17 -12.16
N THR A 499 7.71 24.73 -13.40
CA THR A 499 8.68 24.83 -14.49
C THR A 499 7.96 25.23 -15.77
N ASP A 500 8.64 26.00 -16.61
CA ASP A 500 8.20 26.21 -17.98
C ASP A 500 8.40 24.92 -18.78
N VAL A 501 7.47 24.62 -19.70
CA VAL A 501 7.54 23.48 -20.60
C VAL A 501 7.64 24.00 -22.04
N PRO A 502 8.86 24.21 -22.57
CA PRO A 502 9.05 24.68 -23.94
C PRO A 502 8.45 23.68 -24.93
N SER A 503 7.58 24.12 -25.81
CA SER A 503 6.97 23.27 -26.83
C SER A 503 6.79 24.03 -28.14
N GLN A 504 6.54 23.28 -29.22
CA GLN A 504 5.99 23.88 -30.45
C GLN A 504 4.57 24.37 -30.18
N GLU A 505 4.01 25.22 -31.05
CA GLU A 505 2.61 25.64 -30.90
C GLU A 505 1.67 24.41 -30.82
N ILE A 506 0.90 24.33 -29.73
CA ILE A 506 -0.09 23.28 -29.50
C ILE A 506 -1.47 23.89 -29.68
N GLY A 507 -2.30 23.27 -30.52
CA GLY A 507 -3.72 23.61 -30.63
C GLY A 507 -4.54 22.87 -29.58
N VAL A 508 -5.49 23.56 -28.96
CA VAL A 508 -6.47 22.96 -28.04
C VAL A 508 -7.85 23.03 -28.68
N VAL A 509 -8.57 21.92 -28.65
CA VAL A 509 -9.95 21.82 -29.13
C VAL A 509 -10.90 22.36 -28.06
N LEU A 510 -11.84 23.24 -28.45
CA LEU A 510 -12.81 23.88 -27.56
C LEU A 510 -14.24 23.63 -28.08
N GLY A 511 -15.21 23.58 -27.17
CA GLY A 511 -16.64 23.44 -27.48
C GLY A 511 -17.09 22.04 -27.84
N GLU A 512 -16.19 21.05 -27.74
CA GLU A 512 -16.49 19.63 -27.90
C GLU A 512 -15.68 18.81 -26.88
N PRO A 513 -16.14 17.61 -26.49
CA PRO A 513 -15.38 16.72 -25.62
C PRO A 513 -14.03 16.37 -26.25
N ALA A 514 -12.95 16.66 -25.54
CA ALA A 514 -11.58 16.33 -25.94
C ALA A 514 -10.97 15.32 -24.98
N THR A 515 -10.28 14.32 -25.53
CA THR A 515 -9.53 13.32 -24.77
C THR A 515 -8.06 13.74 -24.70
N PHE A 516 -7.56 13.94 -23.49
CA PHE A 516 -6.17 14.24 -23.19
C PHE A 516 -5.47 12.95 -22.76
N ARG A 517 -4.51 12.50 -23.56
CA ARG A 517 -3.73 11.30 -23.29
C ARG A 517 -2.47 11.65 -22.51
N PHE A 518 -2.20 10.90 -21.45
CA PHE A 518 -1.04 11.11 -20.59
C PHE A 518 -0.20 9.83 -20.54
N PHE A 519 1.10 10.00 -20.36
CA PHE A 519 2.03 8.88 -20.26
C PHE A 519 2.95 9.09 -19.07
N SER A 520 3.46 8.01 -18.52
CA SER A 520 4.48 8.03 -17.47
C SER A 520 5.62 7.07 -17.78
N SER A 521 6.82 7.38 -17.28
CA SER A 521 7.99 6.52 -17.41
C SER A 521 8.75 6.44 -16.10
N SER A 522 9.09 5.22 -15.66
CA SER A 522 9.97 4.95 -14.52
C SER A 522 11.44 4.76 -14.92
N VAL A 523 11.72 4.62 -16.23
CA VAL A 523 13.07 4.33 -16.76
C VAL A 523 13.71 5.54 -17.44
N ARG A 524 12.91 6.48 -17.97
CA ARG A 524 13.40 7.69 -18.64
C ARG A 524 13.66 8.83 -17.65
N LYS A 525 14.74 8.69 -16.88
CA LYS A 525 15.10 9.60 -15.77
C LYS A 525 15.78 10.90 -16.20
N GLU A 526 16.33 10.95 -17.41
CA GLU A 526 17.11 12.10 -17.89
C GLU A 526 16.29 13.10 -18.72
N ASP A 527 15.05 12.73 -19.07
CA ASP A 527 14.20 13.53 -19.96
C ASP A 527 13.83 14.86 -19.29
N GLN A 528 14.03 15.96 -20.01
CA GLN A 528 13.84 17.33 -19.51
C GLN A 528 12.47 17.92 -19.90
N PRO A 529 11.96 18.94 -19.18
CA PRO A 529 10.76 19.66 -19.59
C PRO A 529 10.86 20.15 -21.04
N GLY A 530 9.84 19.85 -21.84
CA GLY A 530 9.79 20.21 -23.27
C GLY A 530 10.40 19.18 -24.23
N GLN A 531 11.11 18.17 -23.72
CA GLN A 531 11.62 17.09 -24.55
C GLN A 531 10.46 16.31 -25.17
N THR A 532 10.53 16.08 -26.48
CA THR A 532 9.45 15.42 -27.23
C THR A 532 9.91 14.10 -27.83
N LEU A 533 9.21 13.02 -27.51
CA LEU A 533 9.44 11.69 -28.05
C LEU A 533 8.48 11.45 -29.22
N SER A 534 9.00 10.91 -30.33
CA SER A 534 8.20 10.56 -31.51
C SER A 534 7.95 9.06 -31.65
N GLN A 535 8.72 8.25 -30.92
CA GLN A 535 8.65 6.79 -30.88
C GLN A 535 9.09 6.34 -29.50
N TRP A 536 8.47 5.26 -29.01
CA TRP A 536 8.79 4.59 -27.76
C TRP A 536 8.25 3.18 -27.79
N THR A 537 8.77 2.34 -26.89
CA THR A 537 8.25 1.00 -26.60
C THR A 537 7.29 1.02 -25.41
N GLU A 538 6.47 -0.03 -25.25
CA GLU A 538 5.60 -0.18 -24.06
C GLU A 538 6.37 -0.31 -22.74
N ASP A 539 7.63 -0.77 -22.79
CA ASP A 539 8.50 -0.83 -21.62
C ASP A 539 9.10 0.55 -21.24
N GLU A 540 9.13 1.50 -22.19
CA GLU A 540 9.66 2.86 -21.95
C GLU A 540 8.59 3.83 -21.45
N LEU A 541 7.39 3.77 -22.01
CA LEU A 541 6.26 4.64 -21.67
C LEU A 541 5.00 3.81 -21.46
N SER A 542 4.42 3.96 -20.27
CA SER A 542 3.08 3.47 -19.96
C SER A 542 2.09 4.61 -20.15
N GLU A 543 1.05 4.39 -20.93
CA GLU A 543 -0.12 5.28 -20.93
C GLU A 543 -0.78 5.25 -19.55
N THR A 544 -1.16 6.41 -19.05
CA THR A 544 -1.92 6.57 -17.80
C THR A 544 -3.36 6.90 -18.11
N ASP A 545 -4.21 7.03 -17.09
CA ASP A 545 -5.59 7.46 -17.28
C ASP A 545 -5.67 8.73 -18.14
N SER A 546 -6.41 8.64 -19.24
CA SER A 546 -6.74 9.78 -20.08
C SER A 546 -7.80 10.64 -19.40
N MET A 547 -7.71 11.96 -19.55
CA MET A 547 -8.79 12.84 -19.12
C MET A 547 -9.70 13.17 -20.29
N GLU A 548 -11.00 13.06 -20.10
CA GLU A 548 -11.97 13.66 -21.01
C GLU A 548 -12.49 14.96 -20.40
N ALA A 549 -12.37 16.04 -21.16
CA ALA A 549 -12.91 17.34 -20.76
C ALA A 549 -13.50 18.06 -21.96
N GLU A 550 -14.68 18.65 -21.77
CA GLU A 550 -15.21 19.65 -22.69
C GLU A 550 -14.74 21.02 -22.21
N LEU A 551 -13.73 21.57 -22.88
CA LEU A 551 -13.28 22.93 -22.61
C LEU A 551 -14.25 23.90 -23.29
N PRO A 552 -14.85 24.85 -22.57
CA PRO A 552 -15.83 25.74 -23.16
C PRO A 552 -15.17 26.54 -24.29
N ALA A 553 -15.83 26.58 -25.46
CA ALA A 553 -15.53 27.60 -26.44
C ALA A 553 -15.83 28.95 -25.79
N GLY A 554 -14.81 29.82 -25.63
CA GLY A 554 -14.99 31.13 -25.01
C GLY A 554 -16.18 31.87 -25.62
N ALA A 555 -16.93 32.58 -24.76
CA ALA A 555 -18.05 33.43 -25.17
C ALA A 555 -17.61 34.60 -26.04
#